data_AF-A0AAE3R5Y9-F1
#
_entry.id   AF-A0AAE3R5Y9-F1
#
_cell.length_a   1.000
_cell.length_b   1.000
_cell.length_c   1.000
_cell.angle_alpha   90.00
_cell.angle_beta   90.00
_cell.angle_gamma   90.00
#
_symmetry.space_group_name_H-M   'P 1'
#
loop_
_entity.id
_entity.type
_entity.pdbx_description
1 polymer ?
#
loop_
_entity_poly.entity_id
_entity_poly.type
_entity_poly.pdbx_seq_one_letter_code
_entity_poly.pdbx_strand_id
1 'polypeptide(L)'
;MKILEVKLKGLSYLTSQFMLGTDLGNDTTPKSSLTTEELTKLRNHISYQLNERMMFVKAPEPIVAFLLFQLGNIKALTEDVTKALLTYTDAYTYGYRSVLLAKRYLKFKQLHKDSNTKLDKDALTDQQLQVMLHVEEDSALTLAINKLSSFKTYLSAAILLLGLSCVYIVFRNKV
;
A
#
# COMPACT_ATOMS: atom_id res chain seq x y z
N MET A 1 -8.87 -17.10 -4.43
CA MET A 1 -7.65 -16.33 -4.12
C MET A 1 -6.47 -16.87 -4.94
N LYS A 2 -5.54 -16.01 -5.38
CA LYS A 2 -4.52 -16.34 -6.40
C LYS A 2 -3.07 -16.42 -5.90
N ILE A 3 -2.82 -17.06 -4.76
CA ILE A 3 -1.48 -17.13 -4.15
C ILE A 3 -0.43 -17.76 -5.07
N LEU A 4 -0.74 -18.92 -5.67
CA LEU A 4 0.20 -19.64 -6.52
C LEU A 4 0.58 -18.83 -7.77
N GLU A 5 -0.39 -18.14 -8.37
CA GLU A 5 -0.14 -17.28 -9.52
C GLU A 5 0.80 -16.12 -9.18
N VAL A 6 0.64 -15.49 -8.00
CA VAL A 6 1.57 -14.44 -7.55
C VAL A 6 2.98 -15.00 -7.33
N LYS A 7 3.11 -16.23 -6.79
CA LYS A 7 4.43 -16.85 -6.65
C LYS A 7 5.13 -17.09 -7.99
N LEU A 8 4.37 -17.43 -9.02
CA LEU A 8 4.91 -17.67 -10.37
C LEU A 8 5.21 -16.38 -11.14
N LYS A 9 4.34 -15.36 -11.00
CA LYS A 9 4.42 -14.10 -11.77
C LYS A 9 5.20 -12.99 -11.06
N GLY A 10 5.47 -13.14 -9.76
CA GLY A 10 6.17 -12.17 -8.94
C GLY A 10 5.25 -11.21 -8.16
N LEU A 11 5.86 -10.46 -7.23
CA LEU A 11 5.15 -9.61 -6.27
C LEU A 11 4.46 -8.39 -6.89
N SER A 12 4.77 -8.03 -8.13
CA SER A 12 4.06 -6.97 -8.87
C SER A 12 2.57 -7.27 -9.07
N TYR A 13 2.18 -8.55 -8.99
CA TYR A 13 0.77 -8.99 -9.07
C TYR A 13 0.07 -9.02 -7.71
N LEU A 14 0.74 -8.65 -6.63
CA LEU A 14 0.19 -8.64 -5.27
C LEU A 14 -0.69 -7.40 -5.03
N THR A 15 -1.86 -7.39 -5.69
CA THR A 15 -2.88 -6.33 -5.56
C THR A 15 -4.19 -6.90 -5.00
N SER A 16 -5.01 -6.07 -4.37
CA SER A 16 -6.29 -6.51 -3.78
C SER A 16 -7.21 -7.10 -4.85
N GLN A 17 -7.37 -6.39 -5.97
CA GLN A 17 -8.19 -6.84 -7.08
C GLN A 17 -7.72 -8.20 -7.63
N PHE A 18 -6.41 -8.40 -7.81
CA PHE A 18 -5.90 -9.66 -8.33
C PHE A 18 -6.05 -10.80 -7.32
N MET A 19 -5.71 -10.55 -6.06
CA MET A 19 -5.68 -11.58 -5.02
C MET A 19 -7.06 -11.99 -4.54
N LEU A 20 -7.94 -11.02 -4.33
CA LEU A 20 -9.24 -11.18 -3.68
C LEU A 20 -10.42 -11.03 -4.63
N GLY A 21 -10.21 -10.50 -5.84
CA GLY A 21 -11.29 -10.17 -6.76
C GLY A 21 -12.04 -8.87 -6.41
N THR A 22 -11.59 -8.15 -5.38
CA THR A 22 -12.18 -6.90 -4.91
C THR A 22 -11.09 -5.95 -4.39
N ASP A 23 -11.37 -4.65 -4.46
CA ASP A 23 -10.58 -3.61 -3.82
C ASP A 23 -11.24 -3.19 -2.48
N LEU A 24 -10.44 -2.74 -1.51
CA LEU A 24 -10.91 -2.28 -0.19
C LEU A 24 -10.67 -0.77 0.04
N GLY A 25 -10.45 -0.03 -1.05
CA GLY A 25 -10.13 1.39 -1.09
C GLY A 25 -8.70 1.72 -0.68
N ASN A 26 -8.31 2.96 -0.93
CA ASN A 26 -7.03 3.56 -0.52
C ASN A 26 -7.20 4.64 0.56
N ASP A 27 -8.41 4.79 1.11
CA ASP A 27 -8.71 5.74 2.18
C ASP A 27 -8.25 5.21 3.54
N THR A 28 -8.18 6.12 4.52
CA THR A 28 -7.90 5.81 5.94
C THR A 28 -8.93 4.89 6.59
N THR A 29 -10.10 4.77 5.97
CA THR A 29 -11.14 3.79 6.34
C THR A 29 -11.36 2.90 5.12
N PRO A 30 -11.26 1.56 5.25
CA PRO A 30 -11.52 0.66 4.15
C PRO A 30 -12.97 0.78 3.70
N LYS A 31 -13.23 0.50 2.42
CA LYS A 31 -14.56 0.55 1.80
C LYS A 31 -14.68 -0.62 0.83
N SER A 32 -15.86 -1.21 0.71
CA SER A 32 -16.12 -2.28 -0.24
C SER A 32 -17.50 -2.11 -0.86
N SER A 33 -17.66 -2.58 -2.09
CA SER A 33 -18.97 -2.75 -2.73
C SER A 33 -19.64 -4.08 -2.36
N LEU A 34 -18.93 -4.98 -1.67
CA LEU A 34 -19.46 -6.26 -1.22
C LEU A 34 -20.46 -6.09 -0.07
N THR A 35 -21.44 -6.98 -0.04
CA THR A 35 -22.37 -7.10 1.08
C THR A 35 -21.68 -7.64 2.33
N THR A 36 -22.31 -7.48 3.50
CA THR A 36 -21.80 -8.03 4.77
C THR A 36 -21.63 -9.56 4.71
N GLU A 37 -22.52 -10.28 4.02
CA GLU A 37 -22.41 -11.73 3.86
C GLU A 37 -21.21 -12.12 3.00
N GLU A 38 -20.99 -11.42 1.88
CA GLU A 38 -19.84 -11.65 0.99
C GLU A 38 -18.53 -11.32 1.70
N LEU A 39 -18.48 -10.23 2.47
CA LEU A 39 -17.32 -9.89 3.30
C LEU A 39 -17.06 -10.95 4.37
N THR A 40 -18.10 -11.49 4.99
CA THR A 40 -18.00 -12.58 5.98
C THR A 40 -17.42 -13.86 5.34
N LYS A 41 -17.91 -14.23 4.15
CA LYS A 41 -17.37 -15.36 3.38
C LYS A 41 -15.90 -15.14 3.01
N LEU A 42 -15.57 -13.94 2.52
CA LEU A 42 -14.20 -13.57 2.15
C LEU A 42 -13.26 -13.60 3.36
N ARG A 43 -13.69 -13.05 4.50
CA ARG A 43 -12.96 -13.10 5.76
C ARG A 43 -12.64 -14.54 6.15
N ASN A 44 -13.65 -15.42 6.16
CA ASN A 44 -13.47 -16.81 6.55
C ASN A 44 -12.51 -17.55 5.61
N HIS A 45 -12.61 -17.29 4.30
CA HIS A 45 -11.70 -17.86 3.30
C HIS A 45 -10.25 -17.40 3.52
N ILE A 46 -10.02 -16.10 3.73
CA ILE A 46 -8.67 -15.55 3.99
C ILE A 46 -8.12 -16.10 5.31
N SER A 47 -8.92 -16.11 6.38
CA SER A 47 -8.51 -16.65 7.69
C SER A 47 -8.11 -18.12 7.59
N TYR A 48 -8.89 -18.94 6.91
CA TYR A 48 -8.56 -20.36 6.70
C TYR A 48 -7.20 -20.51 6.00
N GLN A 49 -6.98 -19.75 4.93
CA GLN A 49 -5.76 -19.83 4.14
C GLN A 49 -4.53 -19.29 4.88
N LEU A 50 -4.71 -18.27 5.73
CA LEU A 50 -3.65 -17.77 6.60
C LEU A 50 -3.29 -18.80 7.68
N ASN A 51 -4.28 -19.40 8.34
CA ASN A 51 -4.06 -20.41 9.37
C ASN A 51 -3.22 -21.57 8.85
N GLU A 52 -3.57 -22.12 7.68
CA GLU A 52 -2.79 -23.20 7.06
C GLU A 52 -1.35 -22.78 6.79
N ARG A 53 -1.10 -21.54 6.35
CA ARG A 53 0.24 -21.09 5.93
C ARG A 53 1.12 -20.66 7.08
N MET A 54 0.57 -19.97 8.07
CA MET A 54 1.32 -19.40 9.20
C MET A 54 1.92 -20.50 10.11
N MET A 55 1.39 -21.73 10.05
CA MET A 55 2.00 -22.88 10.72
C MET A 55 3.35 -23.30 10.10
N PHE A 56 3.57 -23.01 8.81
CA PHE A 56 4.74 -23.49 8.07
C PHE A 56 5.69 -22.39 7.62
N VAL A 57 5.18 -21.16 7.44
CA VAL A 57 5.97 -20.05 6.90
C VAL A 57 6.21 -18.99 7.96
N LYS A 58 7.49 -18.74 8.24
CA LYS A 58 7.94 -17.71 9.18
C LYS A 58 7.97 -16.33 8.52
N ALA A 59 7.83 -15.31 9.34
CA ALA A 59 8.08 -13.94 8.92
C ALA A 59 9.57 -13.73 8.55
N PRO A 60 9.89 -12.83 7.61
CA PRO A 60 8.96 -12.10 6.75
C PRO A 60 8.44 -12.95 5.58
N GLU A 61 7.16 -12.79 5.22
CA GLU A 61 6.55 -13.42 4.04
C GLU A 61 5.57 -12.44 3.39
N PRO A 62 5.90 -11.86 2.22
CA PRO A 62 5.14 -10.74 1.65
C PRO A 62 3.67 -11.05 1.32
N ILE A 63 3.36 -12.28 0.90
CA ILE A 63 1.99 -12.68 0.56
C ILE A 63 1.16 -12.81 1.84
N VAL A 64 1.69 -13.44 2.88
CA VAL A 64 1.06 -13.56 4.20
C VAL A 64 0.87 -12.17 4.80
N ALA A 65 1.90 -11.32 4.74
CA ALA A 65 1.83 -9.94 5.23
C ALA A 65 0.72 -9.15 4.52
N PHE A 66 0.62 -9.26 3.19
CA PHE A 66 -0.43 -8.65 2.40
C PHE A 66 -1.82 -9.20 2.76
N LEU A 67 -1.97 -10.51 2.89
CA LEU A 67 -3.25 -11.13 3.23
C LEU A 67 -3.71 -10.76 4.64
N LEU A 68 -2.80 -10.66 5.61
CA LEU A 68 -3.09 -10.17 6.95
C LEU A 68 -3.57 -8.71 6.90
N PHE A 69 -2.92 -7.86 6.09
CA PHE A 69 -3.38 -6.49 5.91
C PHE A 69 -4.81 -6.43 5.33
N GLN A 70 -5.10 -7.23 4.30
CA GLN A 70 -6.45 -7.28 3.74
C GLN A 70 -7.47 -7.87 4.72
N LEU A 71 -7.09 -8.86 5.52
CA LEU A 71 -7.94 -9.41 6.58
C LEU A 71 -8.25 -8.34 7.64
N GLY A 72 -7.26 -7.52 8.03
CA GLY A 72 -7.46 -6.38 8.93
C GLY A 72 -8.48 -5.37 8.37
N ASN A 73 -8.41 -5.08 7.06
CA ASN A 73 -9.38 -4.22 6.38
C ASN A 73 -10.80 -4.79 6.45
N ILE A 74 -10.96 -6.10 6.23
CA ILE A 74 -12.27 -6.76 6.27
C ILE A 74 -12.81 -6.82 7.71
N LYS A 75 -11.95 -7.11 8.69
CA LYS A 75 -12.34 -7.09 10.12
C LYS A 75 -12.78 -5.69 10.55
N ALA A 76 -12.14 -4.63 10.05
CA ALA A 76 -12.59 -3.26 10.30
C ALA A 76 -13.98 -2.96 9.70
N LEU A 77 -14.40 -3.68 8.65
CA LEU A 77 -15.72 -3.54 8.02
C LEU A 77 -16.80 -4.45 8.63
N THR A 78 -16.42 -5.56 9.26
CA THR A 78 -17.34 -6.64 9.66
C THR A 78 -17.32 -6.99 11.13
N GLU A 79 -16.32 -6.52 11.88
CA GLU A 79 -16.10 -6.84 13.28
C GLU A 79 -15.80 -5.54 14.06
N ASP A 80 -15.02 -5.66 15.14
CA ASP A 80 -14.60 -4.55 15.97
C ASP A 80 -13.20 -4.04 15.61
N VAL A 81 -12.94 -2.81 16.06
CA VAL A 81 -11.71 -2.07 15.83
C VAL A 81 -10.49 -2.78 16.44
N THR A 82 -10.64 -3.46 17.57
CA THR A 82 -9.55 -4.17 18.26
C THR A 82 -9.03 -5.31 17.40
N LYS A 83 -9.93 -6.13 16.85
CA LYS A 83 -9.53 -7.25 15.97
C LYS A 83 -8.86 -6.77 14.69
N ALA A 84 -9.30 -5.64 14.14
CA ALA A 84 -8.63 -5.03 13.01
C ALA A 84 -7.19 -4.60 13.38
N LEU A 85 -7.01 -3.91 14.51
CA LEU A 85 -5.71 -3.47 15.00
C LEU A 85 -4.74 -4.63 15.24
N LEU A 86 -5.18 -5.70 15.91
CA LEU A 86 -4.35 -6.90 16.12
C LEU A 86 -3.91 -7.52 14.78
N THR A 87 -4.82 -7.62 13.82
CA THR A 87 -4.50 -8.19 12.51
C THR A 87 -3.55 -7.30 11.70
N TYR A 88 -3.65 -5.97 11.85
CA TYR A 88 -2.68 -5.04 11.27
C TYR A 88 -1.30 -5.14 11.92
N THR A 89 -1.23 -5.36 13.23
CA THR A 89 0.02 -5.72 13.92
C THR A 89 0.62 -6.98 13.30
N ASP A 90 -0.17 -8.04 13.11
CA ASP A 90 0.33 -9.27 12.48
C ASP A 90 0.86 -9.03 11.07
N ALA A 91 0.15 -8.23 10.27
CA ALA A 91 0.60 -7.84 8.93
C ALA A 91 1.98 -7.15 8.97
N TYR A 92 2.17 -6.25 9.94
CA TYR A 92 3.47 -5.63 10.19
C TYR A 92 4.53 -6.66 10.60
N THR A 93 4.23 -7.57 11.53
CA THR A 93 5.17 -8.62 11.94
C THR A 93 5.65 -9.46 10.75
N TYR A 94 4.76 -9.75 9.80
CA TYR A 94 5.10 -10.50 8.58
C TYR A 94 5.79 -9.69 7.49
N GLY A 95 6.00 -8.40 7.68
CA GLY A 95 6.79 -7.55 6.77
C GLY A 95 5.97 -6.57 5.93
N TYR A 96 4.66 -6.41 6.17
CA TYR A 96 3.87 -5.40 5.46
C TYR A 96 4.28 -4.02 5.97
N ARG A 97 4.88 -3.21 5.10
CA ARG A 97 5.30 -1.83 5.37
C ARG A 97 4.63 -0.95 4.32
N SER A 98 3.54 -0.28 4.70
CA SER A 98 2.89 0.68 3.81
C SER A 98 2.33 1.84 4.61
N VAL A 99 2.28 3.01 3.97
CA VAL A 99 1.64 4.16 4.62
C VAL A 99 0.15 3.96 4.81
N LEU A 100 -0.51 3.25 3.90
CA LEU A 100 -1.92 2.94 4.06
C LEU A 100 -2.18 2.11 5.33
N LEU A 101 -1.30 1.15 5.65
CA LEU A 101 -1.35 0.41 6.92
C LEU A 101 -1.24 1.38 8.10
N ALA A 102 -0.23 2.27 8.12
CA ALA A 102 -0.02 3.21 9.21
C ALA A 102 -1.22 4.17 9.39
N LYS A 103 -1.73 4.74 8.30
CA LYS A 103 -2.89 5.64 8.29
C LYS A 103 -4.14 4.97 8.86
N ARG A 104 -4.43 3.74 8.43
CA ARG A 104 -5.56 2.94 8.95
C ARG A 104 -5.35 2.59 10.42
N TYR A 105 -4.16 2.12 10.78
CA TYR A 105 -3.85 1.77 12.16
C TYR A 105 -4.06 2.94 13.11
N LEU A 106 -3.56 4.14 12.77
CA LEU A 106 -3.74 5.34 13.60
C LEU A 106 -5.22 5.72 13.75
N LYS A 107 -5.99 5.71 12.66
CA LYS A 107 -7.43 6.00 12.70
C LYS A 107 -8.16 5.04 13.64
N PHE A 108 -7.88 3.75 13.52
CA PHE A 108 -8.52 2.72 14.35
C PHE A 108 -8.00 2.74 15.80
N LYS A 109 -6.73 3.05 16.03
CA LYS A 109 -6.16 3.26 17.38
C LYS A 109 -6.86 4.40 18.10
N GLN A 110 -7.21 5.47 17.39
CA GLN A 110 -8.00 6.57 17.94
C GLN A 110 -9.41 6.10 18.34
N LEU A 111 -10.14 5.46 17.41
CA LEU A 111 -11.49 4.95 17.68
C LEU A 111 -11.52 3.94 18.85
N HIS A 112 -10.47 3.14 19.01
CA HIS A 112 -10.33 2.19 20.11
C HIS A 112 -10.03 2.86 21.46
N LYS A 113 -9.28 3.97 21.49
CA LYS A 113 -9.06 4.72 22.75
C LYS A 113 -10.38 5.25 23.31
N ASP A 114 -11.29 5.61 22.42
CA ASP A 114 -12.62 6.10 22.79
C ASP A 114 -13.52 4.98 23.36
N SER A 115 -13.19 3.70 23.16
CA SER A 115 -13.97 2.53 23.61
C SER A 115 -13.56 1.95 24.97
N ASN A 116 -12.64 2.57 25.71
CA ASN A 116 -12.18 2.16 27.06
C ASN A 116 -11.63 0.72 27.19
N THR A 117 -11.33 0.06 26.08
CA THR A 117 -10.72 -1.28 26.03
C THR A 117 -9.19 -1.18 26.02
N LYS A 118 -8.47 -2.12 26.66
CA LYS A 118 -7.01 -2.18 26.59
C LYS A 118 -6.58 -2.87 25.30
N LEU A 119 -5.70 -2.20 24.53
CA LEU A 119 -5.00 -2.82 23.41
C LEU A 119 -3.80 -3.59 23.98
N ASP A 120 -3.53 -4.78 23.44
CA ASP A 120 -2.51 -5.69 23.98
C ASP A 120 -1.07 -5.13 23.83
N LYS A 121 -0.11 -5.75 24.53
CA LYS A 121 1.32 -5.36 24.55
C LYS A 121 1.99 -5.39 23.17
N ASP A 122 1.38 -6.08 22.21
CA ASP A 122 1.92 -6.26 20.86
C ASP A 122 1.48 -5.16 19.88
N ALA A 123 0.84 -4.09 20.36
CA ALA A 123 0.47 -2.95 19.52
C ALA A 123 1.67 -2.27 18.83
N LEU A 124 1.44 -1.74 17.62
CA LEU A 124 2.46 -0.96 16.92
C LEU A 124 2.81 0.31 17.69
N THR A 125 4.12 0.54 17.84
CA THR A 125 4.64 1.72 18.52
C THR A 125 4.50 2.94 17.61
N ASP A 126 4.43 4.13 18.22
CA ASP A 126 4.33 5.37 17.45
C ASP A 126 5.58 5.56 16.57
N GLN A 127 6.76 5.11 17.02
CA GLN A 127 7.98 5.11 16.19
C GLN A 127 7.83 4.23 14.94
N GLN A 128 7.27 3.02 15.05
CA GLN A 128 7.06 2.14 13.91
C GLN A 128 6.10 2.75 12.89
N LEU A 129 5.04 3.42 13.37
CA LEU A 129 4.07 4.10 12.52
C LEU A 129 4.70 5.33 11.82
N GLN A 130 5.50 6.11 12.55
CA GLN A 130 6.20 7.26 11.98
C GLN A 130 7.20 6.84 10.89
N VAL A 131 7.96 5.77 11.10
CA VAL A 131 8.88 5.25 10.08
C VAL A 131 8.14 4.93 8.79
N MET A 132 6.96 4.29 8.86
CA MET A 132 6.18 4.05 7.64
C MET A 132 5.77 5.35 6.95
N LEU A 133 5.25 6.31 7.73
CA LEU A 133 4.71 7.57 7.21
C LEU A 133 5.78 8.42 6.49
N HIS A 134 7.01 8.47 7.03
CA HIS A 134 8.11 9.23 6.44
C HIS A 134 8.66 8.61 5.14
N VAL A 135 8.60 7.28 5.00
CA VAL A 135 9.07 6.58 3.78
C VAL A 135 8.28 7.01 2.52
N GLU A 136 7.00 7.36 2.63
CA GLU A 136 6.21 7.88 1.49
C GLU A 136 6.55 9.35 1.18
N GLU A 137 6.86 10.17 2.18
CA GLU A 137 7.21 11.57 1.99
C GLU A 137 8.54 11.71 1.23
N ASP A 138 9.55 10.93 1.63
CA ASP A 138 10.84 10.87 0.94
C ASP A 138 10.71 10.32 -0.49
N SER A 139 9.85 9.31 -0.69
CA SER A 139 9.57 8.73 -2.01
C SER A 139 8.85 9.72 -2.94
N ALA A 140 7.84 10.42 -2.42
CA ALA A 140 7.08 11.42 -3.17
C ALA A 140 7.95 12.63 -3.52
N LEU A 141 8.79 13.09 -2.59
CA LEU A 141 9.75 14.17 -2.82
C LEU A 141 10.78 13.77 -3.89
N THR A 142 11.31 12.55 -3.80
CA THR A 142 12.26 12.03 -4.80
C THR A 142 11.62 11.94 -6.19
N LEU A 143 10.36 11.48 -6.27
CA LEU A 143 9.62 11.44 -7.53
C LEU A 143 9.37 12.84 -8.10
N ALA A 144 9.04 13.82 -7.25
CA ALA A 144 8.83 15.19 -7.65
C ALA A 144 10.13 15.83 -8.18
N ILE A 145 11.26 15.62 -7.49
CA ILE A 145 12.60 16.08 -7.92
C ILE A 145 12.95 15.49 -9.29
N ASN A 146 12.71 14.19 -9.49
CA ASN A 146 12.98 13.51 -10.76
C ASN A 146 12.11 14.02 -11.92
N LYS A 147 10.83 14.35 -11.65
CA LYS A 147 9.98 14.99 -12.67
C LYS A 147 10.48 16.39 -13.03
N LEU A 148 10.91 17.16 -12.04
CA LEU A 148 11.42 18.51 -12.26
C LEU A 148 12.76 18.51 -13.02
N SER A 149 13.67 17.60 -12.71
CA SER A 149 14.94 17.45 -13.43
C SER A 149 14.70 17.07 -14.89
N SER A 150 13.81 16.10 -15.14
CA SER A 150 13.41 15.68 -16.48
C SER A 150 12.85 16.86 -17.29
N PHE A 151 11.98 17.68 -16.69
CA PHE A 151 11.42 18.86 -17.35
C PHE A 151 12.49 19.87 -17.76
N LYS A 152 13.49 20.14 -16.91
CA LYS A 152 14.61 21.05 -17.24
C LYS A 152 15.41 20.55 -18.44
N THR A 153 15.65 19.24 -18.53
CA THR A 153 16.36 18.63 -19.66
C THR A 153 15.58 18.76 -20.98
N TYR A 154 14.26 18.61 -20.95
CA TYR A 154 13.44 18.82 -22.15
C TYR A 154 13.42 20.28 -22.59
N LEU A 155 13.34 21.22 -21.64
CA LEU A 155 13.36 22.65 -21.95
C LEU A 155 14.69 23.09 -22.58
N SER A 156 15.82 22.62 -22.04
CA SER A 156 17.14 22.93 -22.61
C SER A 156 17.31 22.35 -24.02
N ALA A 157 16.85 21.12 -24.25
CA ALA A 157 16.87 20.49 -25.58
C ALA A 157 16.01 21.26 -26.60
N ALA A 158 14.83 21.73 -26.20
CA ALA A 158 13.94 22.51 -27.07
C ALA A 158 14.57 23.86 -27.49
N ILE A 159 15.23 24.56 -26.55
CA ILE A 159 15.95 25.81 -26.84
C ILE A 159 17.10 25.57 -27.83
N LEU A 160 17.84 24.46 -27.66
CA LEU A 160 18.93 24.07 -28.57
C LEU A 160 18.41 23.81 -29.99
N LEU A 161 17.29 23.10 -30.14
CA LEU A 161 16.67 22.82 -31.44
C LEU A 161 16.15 24.11 -32.12
N LEU A 162 15.57 25.04 -31.35
CA LEU A 162 15.15 26.35 -31.87
C LEU A 162 16.35 27.19 -32.30
N GLY A 163 17.42 27.21 -31.50
CA GLY A 163 18.66 27.91 -31.84
C GLY A 163 19.29 27.38 -33.12
N LEU A 164 19.40 26.05 -33.27
CA LEU A 164 19.90 25.40 -34.48
C LEU A 164 19.00 25.69 -35.70
N SER A 165 17.67 25.70 -35.51
CA SER A 165 16.73 26.05 -36.59
C SER A 165 16.88 27.51 -37.03
N CYS A 166 17.04 28.45 -36.09
CA CYS A 166 17.30 29.86 -36.40
C CYS A 166 18.61 30.05 -37.16
N VAL A 167 19.70 29.40 -36.71
CA VAL A 167 21.00 29.44 -37.40
C VAL A 167 20.87 28.88 -38.81
N TYR A 168 20.18 27.75 -38.99
CA TYR A 168 19.95 27.13 -40.30
C TYR A 168 19.18 28.06 -41.25
N ILE A 169 18.12 28.71 -40.78
CA ILE A 169 17.32 29.66 -41.58
C ILE A 169 18.17 30.86 -42.02
N VAL A 170 18.97 31.44 -41.11
CA VAL A 170 19.84 32.58 -41.43
C VAL A 170 20.91 32.19 -42.45
N PHE A 171 21.49 30.99 -42.33
CA PHE A 171 22.51 30.51 -43.26
C PHE A 171 21.93 30.24 -44.65
N ARG A 172 20.74 29.63 -44.73
CA ARG A 172 20.06 29.36 -46.00
C ARG A 172 19.71 30.62 -46.78
N ASN A 173 19.36 31.72 -46.11
CA ASN A 173 18.99 32.99 -46.76
C ASN A 173 20.19 33.83 -47.21
N LYS A 174 21.43 33.42 -46.93
CA LYS A 174 22.67 34.12 -47.34
C LYS A 174 23.41 33.45 -48.51
N VAL A 175 22.94 32.31 -48.99
CA VAL A 175 23.44 31.58 -50.18
C VAL A 175 22.45 31.77 -51.31
#